data_AF-A0A6M8VR52-F1
#
_entry.id   AF-A0A6M8VR52-F1
#
_cell.length_a   1.000
_cell.length_b   1.000
_cell.length_c   1.000
_cell.angle_alpha   90.00
_cell.angle_beta   90.00
_cell.angle_gamma   90.00
#
_symmetry.space_group_name_H-M   'P 1'
#
loop_
_entity.id
_entity.type
_entity.pdbx_description
1 polymer ?
#
loop_
_entity_poly.entity_id
_entity_poly.type
_entity_poly.pdbx_seq_one_letter_code
_entity_poly.pdbx_strand_id
1 'polypeptide(L)' 'MPSNSWRAMVTRAMYLRLFGHFIPVPLTMLMGKGYAEEIAVDDERFDMIVNITHPWWGKIYEYKGRFKIVEQAEN' A
#
# COMPACT_ATOMS: atom_id res chain seq x y z
N MET A 1 2.76 28.90 7.75
CA MET A 1 2.20 27.58 7.36
C MET A 1 1.54 27.71 5.99
N PRO A 2 1.54 26.69 5.11
CA PRO A 2 2.01 25.31 5.26
C PRO A 2 3.23 24.98 4.37
N SER A 3 4.13 24.12 4.87
CA SER A 3 5.25 23.53 4.12
C SER A 3 4.86 22.11 3.73
N ASN A 4 4.45 21.91 2.48
CA ASN A 4 4.11 20.60 1.93
C ASN A 4 5.38 19.83 1.60
N SER A 5 6.05 19.27 2.61
CA SER A 5 7.21 18.40 2.43
C SER A 5 6.78 16.93 2.50
N TRP A 6 6.13 16.45 1.45
CA TRP A 6 5.99 15.02 1.20
C TRP A 6 7.38 14.43 0.89
N ARG A 7 8.11 13.96 1.91
CA ARG A 7 9.31 13.14 1.70
C ARG A 7 8.84 11.83 1.07
N ALA A 8 9.12 11.66 -0.21
CA ALA A 8 8.97 10.38 -0.87
C ALA A 8 9.72 9.32 -0.04
N MET A 9 9.01 8.29 0.41
CA MET A 9 9.60 7.15 1.10
C MET A 9 10.50 6.44 0.08
N VAL A 10 11.82 6.63 0.19
CA VAL A 10 12.80 6.02 -0.73
C VAL A 10 12.88 4.54 -0.39
N THR A 11 12.11 3.72 -1.11
CA THR A 11 12.28 2.27 -1.11
C THR A 11 13.64 1.93 -1.73
N ARG A 12 14.34 0.95 -1.14
CA ARG A 12 15.59 0.42 -1.70
C ARG A 12 15.37 0.00 -3.15
N ALA A 13 16.21 0.49 -4.06
CA ALA A 13 16.07 0.22 -5.49
C ALA A 13 16.20 -1.28 -5.76
N MET A 14 15.20 -1.86 -6.42
CA MET A 14 15.28 -3.21 -6.99
C MET A 14 15.76 -3.09 -8.43
N TYR A 15 16.69 -3.97 -8.83
CA TYR A 15 17.27 -3.99 -10.17
C TYR A 15 16.87 -5.29 -10.85
N LEU A 16 16.43 -5.22 -12.11
CA LEU A 16 16.24 -6.38 -12.97
C LEU A 16 17.43 -6.51 -13.90
N ARG A 17 17.99 -7.72 -14.00
CA ARG A 17 19.01 -8.05 -15.00
C ARG A 17 18.31 -8.60 -16.23
N LEU A 18 18.22 -7.79 -17.29
CA LEU A 18 17.60 -8.18 -18.57
C LEU A 18 18.63 -7.99 -19.69
N PHE A 19 18.83 -9.02 -20.53
CA PHE A 19 19.79 -9.00 -21.65
C PHE A 19 21.21 -8.52 -21.30
N GLY A 20 21.68 -8.76 -20.08
CA GLY A 20 23.00 -8.31 -19.61
C GLY A 20 23.05 -6.88 -19.07
N HIS A 21 21.95 -6.14 -19.08
CA HIS A 21 21.84 -4.79 -18.52
C HIS A 21 21.10 -4.80 -17.18
N PHE A 22 21.53 -3.94 -16.25
CA PHE A 22 20.84 -3.69 -14.99
C PHE A 22 19.89 -2.52 -15.15
N ILE A 23 18.59 -2.82 -15.17
CA ILE A 23 17.54 -1.82 -15.29
C ILE A 23 16.96 -1.59 -13.89
N PRO A 24 17.02 -0.35 -13.35
CA PRO A 24 16.36 -0.03 -12.09
C PRO A 24 14.85 -0.16 -12.28
N VAL A 25 14.19 -0.92 -11.39
CA VAL A 25 12.74 -1.10 -11.44
C VAL A 25 12.08 -0.03 -10.58
N PRO A 26 11.26 0.84 -11.19
CA PRO A 26 10.42 1.74 -10.42
C PRO A 26 9.24 0.95 -9.83
N LEU A 27 9.44 0.29 -8.68
CA LEU A 27 8.41 -0.50 -7.99
C LEU A 27 7.10 0.27 -7.79
N THR A 28 7.19 1.57 -7.49
CA THR A 28 6.01 2.43 -7.36
C THR A 28 5.22 2.56 -8.67
N MET A 29 5.90 2.52 -9.82
CA MET A 29 5.22 2.47 -11.12
C MET A 29 4.66 1.07 -11.44
N LEU A 30 5.18 0.01 -10.84
CA LEU A 30 4.70 -1.36 -11.08
C LEU A 30 3.50 -1.72 -10.19
N MET A 31 3.58 -1.40 -8.90
CA MET A 31 2.59 -1.79 -7.89
C MET A 31 1.50 -0.73 -7.70
N GLY A 32 1.74 0.51 -8.14
CA GLY A 32 0.85 1.64 -7.91
C GLY A 32 0.92 2.18 -6.48
N LYS A 33 -0.06 3.01 -6.14
CA LYS A 33 -0.23 3.61 -4.81
C LYS A 33 -1.30 2.86 -4.05
N GLY A 34 -0.93 2.32 -2.89
CA GLY A 34 -1.86 1.79 -1.91
C GLY A 34 -2.34 2.88 -0.97
N TYR A 35 -3.63 2.92 -0.68
CA TYR A 35 -4.26 3.71 0.36
C TYR A 35 -5.07 2.78 1.23
N ALA A 36 -4.85 2.82 2.53
CA ALA A 36 -5.62 2.06 3.51
C ALA A 36 -6.17 3.04 4.55
N GLU A 37 -7.47 2.93 4.81
CA GLU A 37 -8.18 3.67 5.82
C GLU A 37 -8.83 2.70 6.79
N GLU A 38 -8.63 2.95 8.07
CA GLU A 38 -9.22 2.18 9.16
C GLU A 38 -10.22 3.07 9.90
N ILE A 39 -11.43 2.55 10.11
CA ILE A 39 -12.53 3.24 10.76
C ILE A 39 -12.98 2.37 11.92
N ALA A 40 -12.72 2.83 13.15
CA ALA A 40 -13.20 2.15 14.35
C ALA A 40 -14.74 2.17 14.38
N VAL A 41 -15.36 1.00 14.54
CA VAL A 41 -16.82 0.85 14.61
C VAL A 41 -17.26 0.66 16.05
N ASP A 42 -16.55 -0.20 16.79
CA ASP A 42 -16.75 -0.46 18.21
C ASP A 42 -15.45 -1.01 18.83
N ASP A 43 -15.47 -1.35 20.13
CA ASP A 43 -14.29 -1.81 20.87
C ASP A 43 -13.71 -3.15 20.36
N GLU A 44 -14.48 -3.92 19.58
CA GLU A 44 -14.08 -5.20 19.04
C GLU A 44 -14.00 -5.23 17.51
N ARG A 45 -14.37 -4.15 16.81
CA ARG A 45 -14.56 -4.13 15.36
C ARG A 45 -14.09 -2.84 14.70
N PHE A 46 -13.49 -3.03 13.53
CA PHE A 46 -13.11 -1.93 12.66
C PHE A 46 -13.49 -2.24 11.21
N ASP A 47 -13.89 -1.20 10.49
CA ASP A 47 -14.03 -1.25 9.04
C ASP A 47 -12.70 -0.84 8.41
N MET A 48 -12.23 -1.61 7.45
CA MET A 48 -11.02 -1.28 6.71
C MET A 48 -11.33 -1.16 5.22
N ILE A 49 -10.87 -0.07 4.64
CA ILE A 49 -10.99 0.24 3.22
C ILE A 49 -9.59 0.31 2.65
N VAL A 50 -9.25 -0.62 1.75
CA VAL A 50 -7.97 -0.64 1.04
C VAL A 50 -8.22 -0.39 -0.44
N ASN A 51 -7.47 0.54 -1.02
CA ASN A 51 -7.51 0.89 -2.43
C ASN A 51 -6.10 0.85 -2.99
N ILE A 52 -5.91 0.16 -4.11
CA ILE A 52 -4.66 0.21 -4.88
C ILE A 52 -4.97 0.85 -6.23
N THR A 53 -4.29 1.97 -6.50
CA THR A 53 -4.45 2.74 -7.73
C THR A 53 -3.14 2.77 -8.49
N HIS A 54 -3.16 2.23 -9.70
CA HIS A 54 -2.05 2.24 -10.64
C HIS A 54 -2.04 3.53 -11.49
N PRO A 55 -0.87 4.13 -11.77
CA PRO A 55 -0.79 5.36 -12.57
C PRO A 55 -1.35 5.23 -13.99
N TRP A 56 -1.22 4.05 -14.62
CA TRP A 56 -1.66 3.82 -16.00
C TRP A 56 -2.99 3.08 -16.15
N TRP A 57 -3.41 2.34 -15.12
CA TRP A 57 -4.62 1.50 -15.19
C TRP A 57 -5.73 1.99 -14.26
N GLY A 58 -5.48 3.04 -13.49
CA GLY A 58 -6.43 3.53 -12.50
C GLY A 58 -6.57 2.54 -11.35
N LYS A 59 -7.77 2.40 -10.82
CA LYS A 59 -8.03 1.58 -9.65
C LYS A 59 -7.97 0.09 -10.00
N ILE A 60 -6.97 -0.62 -9.47
CA ILE A 60 -6.75 -2.04 -9.77
C ILE A 60 -7.26 -2.99 -8.67
N TYR A 61 -7.41 -2.49 -7.44
CA TYR A 61 -7.91 -3.28 -6.33
C TYR A 61 -8.68 -2.40 -5.34
N GLU A 62 -9.82 -2.90 -4.89
CA GLU A 62 -10.55 -2.38 -3.73
C GLU A 62 -10.88 -3.55 -2.81
N TYR A 63 -10.61 -3.37 -1.53
CA TYR A 63 -11.14 -4.24 -0.50
C TYR A 63 -11.85 -3.40 0.55
N LYS A 64 -13.07 -3.81 0.89
CA LYS A 64 -13.86 -3.24 1.98
C LYS A 64 -14.34 -4.39 2.84
N GLY A 65 -13.98 -4.35 4.11
CA GLY A 65 -14.35 -5.41 5.04
C GLY A 65 -14.46 -4.88 6.45
N ARG A 66 -15.36 -5.52 7.21
CA ARG A 66 -15.45 -5.38 8.66
C ARG A 66 -14.66 -6.49 9.29
N PHE A 67 -13.71 -6.12 10.14
CA PHE A 67 -12.86 -7.06 10.87
C PHE A 67 -13.27 -7.06 12.33
N LYS A 68 -13.12 -8.23 12.96
CA LYS A 68 -13.24 -8.40 14.41
C LYS A 68 -11.83 -8.61 14.97
N ILE A 69 -11.52 -7.91 16.05
CA ILE A 69 -10.28 -8.11 16.81
C ILE A 69 -10.40 -9.47 17.52
N VAL A 70 -9.44 -10.36 17.27
CA VAL A 70 -9.31 -11.64 17.95
C VAL A 70 -7.95 -11.68 18.64
N GLU A 71 -7.94 -12.03 19.92
CA GLU A 71 -6.70 -12.23 20.67
C GLU A 71 -6.01 -13.48 20.12
N GLN A 72 -4.76 -13.35 19.66
CA GLN A 72 -3.99 -14.52 19.24
C GLN A 72 -3.58 -15.33 20.48
N ALA A 73 -4.03 -16.58 20.57
CA ALA A 73 -3.43 -17.53 21.49
C ALA A 73 -2.01 -17.86 21.00
N GLU A 74 -1.00 -17.33 21.67
CA GLU A 74 0.39 -17.78 21.51
C GLU A 74 0.48 -19.27 21.88
N ASN A 75 0.94 -20.10 20.95
CA ASN A 75 1.28 -21.52 21.16
C ASN A 75 2.80 -21.69 21.09
#